data_AF-G7J8S1-F1
#
_entry.id   AF-G7J8S1-F1
#
_cell.length_a   1.000
_cell.length_b   1.000
_cell.length_c   1.000
_cell.angle_alpha   90.00
_cell.angle_beta   90.00
_cell.angle_gamma   90.00
#
_symmetry.space_group_name_H-M   'P 1'
#
loop_
_entity.id
_entity.type
_entity.pdbx_description
1 polymer ?
#
loop_
_entity_poly.entity_id
_entity_poly.type
_entity_poly.pdbx_seq_one_letter_code
_entity_poly.pdbx_strand_id
1 'polypeptide(L)'
;MSQVSLKLLVNTETNQVLFAEAGKDFVDILCARLLQKESNIKPATIGCLNSLYQSVKNLREDCFKTVTCKEMLLYPRNSSEDYCSSLKLNIDATEPTRYFLYSNVAKCEYRFLSSFKNLRCECGSVLDRFVSVESDKVCNGFVKDSPNFIVTDDLTVLPNSMDANFGLLKRFGIKSTSLVKEVNMDITEKQVLDLLKKGNTYSFFLFDRSIGFKLRLFVRKTDGEILFAQGEEDFVDFLFSFLTFCLGSIDSLYASISDLDRYKCLMSNEVMNRLVDPCIAPQFKISKQILQINEPQASSYYCYSQRSYRESIMHDQFSITCRFRMFLNETYTRLKLVDPKSSKEGQEGYAKGPALFMITNDLVIEPMSQISALSLLNRFETPPSNVTEKDVFIGLMEGFTILKAALTIDINISSNKQSQPPFRLQSGLDLNEKHLNNFLQKETCDSALNSHLPAQIRELG
;
A
#
# COMPACT_ATOMS: atom_id res chain seq x y z
N MET A 1 -2.15 27.53 -11.18
CA MET A 1 -1.75 26.11 -11.10
C MET A 1 -0.40 26.08 -10.43
N SER A 2 -0.22 25.27 -9.39
CA SER A 2 1.06 25.07 -8.73
C SER A 2 2.03 24.34 -9.67
N GLN A 3 3.30 24.74 -9.65
CA GLN A 3 4.36 24.18 -10.48
C GLN A 3 5.64 24.04 -9.64
N VAL A 4 6.49 23.09 -10.02
CA VAL A 4 7.79 22.88 -9.43
C VAL A 4 8.85 22.94 -10.51
N SER A 5 9.90 23.73 -10.27
CA SER A 5 10.97 23.97 -11.21
C SER A 5 12.10 22.96 -11.02
N LEU A 6 12.62 22.44 -12.13
CA LEU A 6 13.79 21.57 -12.21
C LEU A 6 14.84 22.18 -13.14
N LYS A 7 16.10 21.87 -12.85
CA LYS A 7 17.24 22.16 -13.71
C LYS A 7 17.72 20.88 -14.37
N LEU A 8 17.46 20.71 -15.65
CA LEU A 8 17.88 19.53 -16.39
C LEU A 8 19.29 19.73 -16.93
N LEU A 9 20.15 18.73 -16.74
CA LEU A 9 21.41 18.63 -17.46
C LEU A 9 21.20 17.77 -18.70
N VAL A 10 21.37 18.36 -19.88
CA VAL A 10 21.07 17.72 -21.16
C VAL A 10 22.35 17.57 -21.97
N ASN A 11 22.56 16.38 -22.53
CA ASN A 11 23.61 16.16 -23.52
C ASN A 11 23.24 16.90 -24.82
N THR A 12 24.10 17.80 -25.27
CA THR A 12 23.89 18.63 -26.45
C THR A 12 23.95 17.87 -27.77
N GLU A 13 24.68 16.76 -27.83
CA GLU A 13 24.82 15.93 -29.04
C GLU A 13 23.62 15.00 -29.21
N THR A 14 23.20 14.33 -28.14
CA THR A 14 22.10 13.34 -28.18
C THR A 14 20.73 13.92 -27.83
N ASN A 15 20.70 15.14 -27.30
CA ASN A 15 19.52 15.79 -26.71
C ASN A 15 18.84 14.93 -25.60
N GLN A 16 19.61 14.05 -24.97
CA GLN A 16 19.17 13.21 -23.86
C GLN A 16 19.31 13.95 -22.53
N VAL A 17 18.28 13.88 -21.68
CA VAL A 17 18.37 14.33 -20.29
C VAL A 17 19.25 13.33 -19.53
N LEU A 18 20.34 13.81 -18.93
CA LEU A 18 21.26 12.99 -18.14
C LEU A 18 20.72 12.83 -16.71
N PHE A 19 20.39 13.95 -16.08
CA PHE A 19 19.76 14.01 -14.76
C PHE A 19 19.15 15.41 -14.54
N ALA A 20 18.34 15.53 -13.50
CA ALA A 20 17.75 16.78 -13.06
C ALA A 20 18.34 17.18 -11.70
N GLU A 21 18.71 18.45 -11.53
CA GLU A 21 18.84 19.06 -10.22
C GLU A 21 17.46 19.55 -9.76
N ALA A 22 17.11 19.16 -8.53
CA ALA A 22 15.80 19.32 -7.93
C ALA A 22 15.92 19.92 -6.51
N GLY A 23 15.06 20.89 -6.20
CA GLY A 23 14.89 21.37 -4.83
C GLY A 23 13.96 20.47 -4.01
N LYS A 24 13.80 20.81 -2.73
CA LYS A 24 12.91 20.13 -1.76
C LYS A 24 11.54 19.81 -2.33
N ASP A 25 10.88 20.80 -2.95
CA ASP A 25 9.52 20.67 -3.46
C ASP A 25 9.32 19.46 -4.37
N PHE A 26 10.28 19.14 -5.25
CA PHE A 26 10.14 18.02 -6.17
C PHE A 26 10.44 16.67 -5.50
N VAL A 27 11.48 16.63 -4.67
CA VAL A 27 11.88 15.41 -3.97
C VAL A 27 10.84 15.00 -2.94
N ASP A 28 10.19 15.96 -2.29
CA ASP A 28 9.05 15.69 -1.41
C ASP A 28 7.88 15.01 -2.14
N ILE A 29 7.65 15.34 -3.41
CA ILE A 29 6.62 14.67 -4.22
C ILE A 29 7.03 13.22 -4.52
N LEU A 30 8.31 12.97 -4.79
CA LEU A 30 8.84 11.60 -4.96
C LEU A 30 8.71 10.81 -3.65
N CYS A 31 9.03 11.42 -2.51
CA CYS A 31 8.81 10.81 -1.19
C CYS A 31 7.32 10.52 -0.93
N ALA A 32 6.42 11.44 -1.26
CA ALA A 32 4.98 11.19 -1.14
C ALA A 32 4.51 10.04 -2.04
N ARG A 33 5.13 9.84 -3.21
CA ARG A 33 4.82 8.70 -4.09
C ARG A 33 5.14 7.36 -3.45
N LEU A 34 6.26 7.24 -2.72
CA LEU A 34 6.59 6.05 -1.93
C LEU A 34 5.50 5.68 -0.91
N LEU A 35 4.75 6.69 -0.46
CA LEU A 35 3.70 6.56 0.55
C LEU A 35 2.29 6.55 -0.04
N GLN A 36 2.15 6.63 -1.37
CA GLN A 36 0.86 6.72 -2.02
C GLN A 36 0.20 5.34 -2.17
N LYS A 37 -1.13 5.32 -2.02
CA LYS A 37 -1.96 4.14 -2.26
C LYS A 37 -2.50 4.15 -3.69
N GLU A 38 -2.39 3.02 -4.38
CA GLU A 38 -2.77 2.92 -5.80
C GLU A 38 -4.29 3.08 -6.02
N SER A 39 -5.10 2.78 -5.03
CA SER A 39 -6.57 2.93 -5.04
C SER A 39 -7.05 4.39 -5.16
N ASN A 40 -6.21 5.37 -4.83
CA ASN A 40 -6.55 6.80 -4.91
C ASN A 40 -6.17 7.43 -6.26
N ILE A 41 -5.55 6.65 -7.16
CA ILE A 41 -5.28 7.08 -8.53
C ILE A 41 -6.52 6.77 -9.37
N LYS A 42 -7.10 7.81 -10.02
CA LYS A 42 -8.13 7.62 -11.06
C LYS A 42 -7.74 6.43 -11.92
N PRO A 43 -8.65 5.47 -12.19
CA PRO A 43 -8.34 4.10 -12.61
C PRO A 43 -7.24 4.09 -13.67
N ALA A 44 -6.01 4.05 -13.17
CA ALA A 44 -4.81 3.90 -13.95
C ALA A 44 -4.50 2.41 -13.79
N THR A 45 -4.38 1.79 -14.94
CA THR A 45 -4.61 0.38 -15.24
C THR A 45 -3.58 -0.56 -14.62
N ILE A 46 -3.39 -0.52 -13.30
CA ILE A 46 -2.45 -1.41 -12.62
C ILE A 46 -3.15 -2.72 -12.33
N GLY A 47 -2.80 -3.76 -13.07
CA GLY A 47 -2.98 -5.08 -12.52
C GLY A 47 -4.41 -5.59 -12.41
N CYS A 48 -4.53 -6.60 -11.54
CA CYS A 48 -5.79 -7.13 -11.05
C CYS A 48 -6.36 -6.29 -9.87
N LEU A 49 -5.63 -5.29 -9.37
CA LEU A 49 -6.11 -4.46 -8.26
C LEU A 49 -7.31 -3.59 -8.64
N ASN A 50 -7.42 -3.20 -9.90
CA ASN A 50 -8.64 -2.53 -10.39
C ASN A 50 -9.86 -3.48 -10.33
N SER A 51 -9.70 -4.75 -10.72
CA SER A 51 -10.77 -5.76 -10.61
C SER A 51 -11.17 -6.01 -9.15
N LEU A 52 -10.19 -6.05 -8.24
CA LEU A 52 -10.44 -6.14 -6.81
C LEU A 52 -11.20 -4.90 -6.28
N TYR A 53 -10.80 -3.70 -6.69
CA TYR A 53 -11.51 -2.45 -6.34
C TYR A 53 -12.96 -2.46 -6.87
N GLN A 54 -13.17 -2.87 -8.13
CA GLN A 54 -14.51 -3.01 -8.69
C GLN A 54 -15.34 -4.04 -7.92
N SER A 55 -14.72 -5.12 -7.44
CA SER A 55 -15.39 -6.11 -6.59
C SER A 55 -15.89 -5.49 -5.30
N VAL A 56 -15.04 -4.75 -4.58
CA VAL A 56 -15.46 -4.00 -3.37
C VAL A 56 -16.62 -3.06 -3.69
N LYS A 57 -16.55 -2.32 -4.79
CA LYS A 57 -17.59 -1.39 -5.21
C LYS A 57 -18.94 -2.09 -5.46
N ASN A 58 -18.90 -3.24 -6.13
CA ASN A 58 -20.08 -3.99 -6.57
C ASN A 58 -20.67 -4.89 -5.47
N LEU A 59 -19.86 -5.35 -4.51
CA LEU A 59 -20.33 -6.16 -3.39
C LEU A 59 -21.39 -5.41 -2.57
N ARG A 60 -22.43 -6.14 -2.18
CA ARG A 60 -23.52 -5.60 -1.35
C ARG A 60 -23.00 -5.25 0.04
N GLU A 61 -23.62 -4.27 0.70
CA GLU A 61 -23.18 -3.83 2.04
C GLU A 61 -23.29 -4.93 3.10
N ASP A 62 -24.19 -5.90 2.92
CA ASP A 62 -24.36 -7.05 3.82
C ASP A 62 -23.19 -8.04 3.75
N CYS A 63 -22.30 -7.93 2.76
CA CYS A 63 -21.05 -8.67 2.68
C CYS A 63 -19.94 -8.10 3.59
N PHE A 64 -20.15 -6.93 4.20
CA PHE A 64 -19.16 -6.26 5.05
C PHE A 64 -19.62 -6.22 6.52
N LYS A 65 -18.67 -6.25 7.47
CA LYS A 65 -19.00 -6.24 8.92
C LYS A 65 -19.78 -4.98 9.30
N THR A 66 -19.37 -3.85 8.75
CA THR A 66 -20.05 -2.56 8.89
C THR A 66 -20.11 -1.87 7.52
N VAL A 67 -21.06 -0.96 7.34
CA VAL A 67 -21.12 -0.10 6.14
C VAL A 67 -19.83 0.70 5.96
N THR A 68 -19.15 1.01 7.06
CA THR A 68 -17.87 1.73 7.09
C THR A 68 -16.72 0.90 6.56
N CYS A 69 -16.71 -0.43 6.74
CA CYS A 69 -15.67 -1.29 6.15
C CYS A 69 -15.58 -1.15 4.63
N LYS A 70 -16.72 -1.02 3.94
CA LYS A 70 -16.75 -0.79 2.49
C LYS A 70 -16.17 0.58 2.13
N GLU A 71 -16.53 1.62 2.88
CA GLU A 71 -16.00 2.98 2.69
C GLU A 71 -14.47 3.01 2.88
N MET A 72 -13.95 2.31 3.89
CA MET A 72 -12.50 2.19 4.14
C MET A 72 -11.75 1.64 2.93
N LEU A 73 -12.28 0.60 2.28
CA LEU A 73 -11.63 -0.05 1.15
C LEU A 73 -11.75 0.76 -0.15
N LEU A 74 -12.83 1.52 -0.32
CA LEU A 74 -13.03 2.39 -1.48
C LEU A 74 -12.25 3.71 -1.39
N TYR A 75 -12.01 4.20 -0.18
CA TYR A 75 -11.31 5.45 0.11
C TYR A 75 -10.28 5.25 1.23
N PRO A 76 -9.23 4.43 0.98
CA PRO A 76 -8.23 4.14 1.97
C PRO A 76 -7.35 5.37 2.21
N ARG A 77 -6.96 5.58 3.47
CA ARG A 77 -6.31 6.82 3.87
C ARG A 77 -4.81 6.75 3.84
N ASN A 78 -4.15 7.86 3.57
CA ASN A 78 -2.70 7.95 3.66
C ASN A 78 -2.24 7.98 5.13
N SER A 79 -1.32 7.08 5.50
CA SER A 79 -0.74 7.06 6.85
C SER A 79 0.18 8.25 7.13
N SER A 80 0.61 8.95 6.09
CA SER A 80 1.49 10.13 6.13
C SER A 80 0.82 11.39 5.57
N GLU A 81 -0.50 11.48 5.68
CA GLU A 81 -1.29 12.65 5.29
C GLU A 81 -0.78 13.96 5.92
N ASP A 82 -0.31 13.90 7.16
CA ASP A 82 0.29 15.03 7.89
C ASP A 82 1.50 15.63 7.15
N TYR A 83 2.32 14.81 6.50
CA TYR A 83 3.44 15.28 5.66
C TYR A 83 2.97 15.68 4.25
N CYS A 84 2.13 14.87 3.61
CA CYS A 84 1.65 15.12 2.24
C CYS A 84 0.84 16.43 2.12
N SER A 85 0.06 16.77 3.16
CA SER A 85 -0.76 17.99 3.19
C SER A 85 0.08 19.29 3.20
N SER A 86 1.35 19.21 3.61
CA SER A 86 2.28 20.35 3.60
C SER A 86 3.00 20.58 2.27
N LEU A 87 2.81 19.68 1.29
CA LEU A 87 3.52 19.75 0.02
C LEU A 87 2.96 20.83 -0.90
N LYS A 88 3.86 21.47 -1.63
CA LYS A 88 3.50 22.44 -2.69
C LYS A 88 2.65 21.83 -3.80
N LEU A 89 2.91 20.57 -4.11
CA LEU A 89 2.08 19.73 -4.98
C LEU A 89 1.72 18.47 -4.21
N ASN A 90 0.52 18.44 -3.66
CA ASN A 90 -0.01 17.21 -3.08
C ASN A 90 -0.56 16.32 -4.20
N ILE A 91 0.16 15.24 -4.51
CA ILE A 91 -0.26 14.23 -5.48
C ILE A 91 -1.27 13.24 -4.90
N ASP A 92 -1.52 13.28 -3.59
CA ASP A 92 -2.57 12.51 -2.94
C ASP A 92 -3.92 13.23 -3.07
N ALA A 93 -4.83 12.63 -3.84
CA ALA A 93 -6.17 13.18 -4.07
C ALA A 93 -7.14 12.94 -2.90
N THR A 94 -6.67 12.36 -1.78
CA THR A 94 -7.52 12.07 -0.62
C THR A 94 -7.94 13.36 0.07
N GLU A 95 -9.23 13.48 0.42
CA GLU A 95 -9.69 14.58 1.26
C GLU A 95 -9.05 14.52 2.66
N PRO A 96 -8.80 15.67 3.31
CA PRO A 96 -8.25 15.69 4.65
C PRO A 96 -9.07 14.84 5.64
N THR A 97 -8.40 14.07 6.49
CA THR A 97 -9.06 13.22 7.48
C THR A 97 -9.88 14.08 8.44
N ARG A 98 -11.19 13.85 8.42
CA ARG A 98 -12.13 14.47 9.34
C ARG A 98 -12.29 13.59 10.56
N TYR A 99 -12.45 14.22 11.72
CA TYR A 99 -12.73 13.53 12.97
C TYR A 99 -14.12 13.91 13.48
N PHE A 100 -14.71 12.99 14.22
CA PHE A 100 -16.08 13.07 14.65
C PHE A 100 -16.24 12.55 16.08
N LEU A 101 -17.10 13.22 16.85
CA LEU A 101 -17.57 12.84 18.18
C LEU A 101 -19.06 12.48 18.13
N TYR A 102 -19.57 11.91 19.22
CA TYR A 102 -21.01 11.76 19.39
C TYR A 102 -21.69 13.12 19.57
N SER A 103 -22.74 13.41 18.79
CA SER A 103 -23.53 14.63 18.97
C SER A 103 -24.21 14.70 20.33
N ASN A 104 -24.62 13.56 20.88
CA ASN A 104 -25.32 13.50 22.16
C ASN A 104 -24.43 13.00 23.31
N VAL A 105 -23.52 13.86 23.76
CA VAL A 105 -22.71 13.62 24.98
C VAL A 105 -23.53 13.55 26.27
N ALA A 106 -24.83 13.89 26.22
CA ALA A 106 -25.71 13.78 27.38
C ALA A 106 -26.16 12.33 27.66
N LYS A 107 -26.28 11.52 26.61
CA LYS A 107 -26.70 10.11 26.65
C LYS A 107 -25.54 9.12 26.47
N CYS A 108 -24.44 9.58 25.89
CA CYS A 108 -23.27 8.75 25.60
C CYS A 108 -22.09 9.25 26.44
N GLU A 109 -21.73 8.52 27.51
CA GLU A 109 -20.55 8.83 28.34
C GLU A 109 -19.24 8.35 27.70
N TYR A 110 -19.32 7.62 26.58
CA TYR A 110 -18.16 7.12 25.87
C TYR A 110 -17.38 8.27 25.22
N ARG A 111 -16.12 8.42 25.64
CA ARG A 111 -15.15 9.41 25.13
C ARG A 111 -14.52 8.91 23.84
N PHE A 112 -15.34 8.73 22.83
CA PHE A 112 -14.96 8.11 21.57
C PHE A 112 -14.71 9.16 20.50
N LEU A 113 -13.61 8.97 19.78
CA LEU A 113 -13.28 9.69 18.57
C LEU A 113 -13.34 8.68 17.42
N SER A 114 -13.89 9.06 16.29
CA SER A 114 -13.66 8.30 15.06
C SER A 114 -13.41 9.26 13.94
N SER A 115 -12.79 8.73 12.93
CA SER A 115 -12.56 9.43 11.68
C SER A 115 -13.59 9.06 10.62
N PHE A 116 -14.50 8.14 10.95
CA PHE A 116 -15.64 7.76 10.12
C PHE A 116 -16.93 8.23 10.78
N LYS A 117 -17.82 8.81 9.97
CA LYS A 117 -19.14 9.27 10.42
C LYS A 117 -20.11 8.10 10.58
N ASN A 118 -21.24 8.36 11.24
CA ASN A 118 -22.40 7.48 11.35
C ASN A 118 -22.17 6.17 12.10
N LEU A 119 -21.06 6.02 12.82
CA LEU A 119 -20.86 4.91 13.74
C LEU A 119 -21.87 5.03 14.89
N ARG A 120 -22.56 3.93 15.19
CA ARG A 120 -23.58 3.88 16.25
C ARG A 120 -23.00 3.32 17.53
N CYS A 121 -23.26 4.02 18.64
CA CYS A 121 -23.02 3.50 19.97
C CYS A 121 -24.11 2.52 20.40
N GLU A 122 -23.82 1.66 21.37
CA GLU A 122 -24.84 0.83 22.06
C GLU A 122 -25.96 1.68 22.68
N CYS A 123 -25.68 2.93 23.09
CA CYS A 123 -26.70 3.86 23.59
C CYS A 123 -27.60 4.47 22.48
N GLY A 124 -27.39 4.10 21.21
CA GLY A 124 -28.12 4.62 20.06
C GLY A 124 -27.62 5.97 19.53
N SER A 125 -26.68 6.62 20.22
CA SER A 125 -26.04 7.86 19.74
C SER A 125 -25.22 7.58 18.48
N VAL A 126 -25.19 8.57 17.59
CA VAL A 126 -24.47 8.50 16.31
C VAL A 126 -23.29 9.45 16.36
N LEU A 127 -22.16 9.00 15.81
CA LEU A 127 -20.92 9.74 15.75
C LEU A 127 -20.90 10.57 14.45
N ASP A 128 -21.35 11.80 14.55
CA ASP A 128 -21.66 12.70 13.42
C ASP A 128 -21.21 14.15 13.65
N ARG A 129 -20.80 14.51 14.88
CA ARG A 129 -20.31 15.85 15.20
C ARG A 129 -18.87 16.03 14.74
N PHE A 130 -18.67 16.81 13.69
CA PHE A 130 -17.33 17.15 13.20
C PHE A 130 -16.50 17.90 14.26
N VAL A 131 -15.22 17.55 14.36
CA VAL A 131 -14.23 18.22 15.21
C VAL A 131 -12.90 18.36 14.49
N SER A 132 -12.22 19.48 14.72
CA SER A 132 -10.82 19.66 14.30
C SER A 132 -9.89 19.04 15.33
N VAL A 133 -8.89 18.28 14.84
CA VAL A 133 -7.77 17.84 15.67
C VAL A 133 -6.57 18.73 15.36
N GLU A 134 -6.10 19.45 16.36
CA GLU A 134 -4.87 20.22 16.28
C GLU A 134 -3.66 19.28 16.26
N SER A 135 -2.74 19.55 15.34
CA SER A 135 -1.43 18.93 15.31
C SER A 135 -0.39 19.98 15.68
N ASP A 136 0.42 19.68 16.72
CA ASP A 136 1.65 20.45 17.00
C ASP A 136 2.78 20.14 16.02
N LYS A 137 2.62 19.09 15.22
CA LYS A 137 3.64 18.72 14.24
C LYS A 137 3.56 19.71 13.09
N VAL A 138 4.54 20.61 13.05
CA VAL A 138 4.86 21.36 11.83
C VAL A 138 5.52 20.38 10.87
N CYS A 139 4.69 19.67 10.10
CA CYS A 139 5.17 18.91 8.98
C CYS A 139 5.49 19.89 7.85
N ASN A 140 6.74 19.92 7.41
CA ASN A 140 7.20 20.73 6.29
C ASN A 140 7.85 19.81 5.27
N GLY A 141 7.07 18.87 4.73
CA GLY A 141 7.54 17.83 3.82
C GLY A 141 8.52 16.83 4.46
N PHE A 142 9.24 16.11 3.61
CA PHE A 142 10.08 14.97 3.96
C PHE A 142 11.56 15.35 4.01
N VAL A 143 12.04 16.10 3.03
CA VAL A 143 13.45 16.54 2.93
C VAL A 143 13.64 17.98 3.39
N LYS A 144 14.87 18.37 3.70
CA LYS A 144 15.23 19.75 4.05
C LYS A 144 15.32 20.62 2.79
N ASP A 145 15.17 21.93 2.96
CA ASP A 145 15.32 22.92 1.87
C ASP A 145 16.74 22.96 1.28
N SER A 146 17.73 22.55 2.07
CA SER A 146 19.13 22.42 1.66
C SER A 146 19.68 21.12 2.25
N PRO A 147 20.40 20.29 1.46
CA PRO A 147 20.91 20.55 0.11
C PRO A 147 19.87 20.39 -1.01
N ASN A 148 20.19 20.89 -2.21
CA ASN A 148 19.51 20.45 -3.43
C ASN A 148 19.85 18.98 -3.72
N PHE A 149 19.07 18.35 -4.60
CA PHE A 149 19.20 16.94 -4.95
C PHE A 149 19.43 16.77 -6.44
N ILE A 150 20.03 15.65 -6.81
CA ILE A 150 20.12 15.16 -8.18
C ILE A 150 19.12 14.01 -8.31
N VAL A 151 18.30 14.04 -9.36
CA VAL A 151 17.33 13.00 -9.71
C VAL A 151 17.62 12.47 -11.10
N THR A 152 17.81 11.16 -11.20
CA THR A 152 18.05 10.46 -12.48
C THR A 152 16.75 9.97 -13.12
N ASP A 153 16.84 9.43 -14.33
CA ASP A 153 15.71 8.88 -15.10
C ASP A 153 15.06 7.65 -14.44
N ASP A 154 15.85 6.85 -13.72
CA ASP A 154 15.37 5.79 -12.83
C ASP A 154 14.83 6.31 -11.48
N LEU A 155 14.66 7.62 -11.32
CA LEU A 155 14.16 8.28 -10.10
C LEU A 155 15.03 8.09 -8.86
N THR A 156 16.31 7.69 -9.01
CA THR A 156 17.28 7.72 -7.90
C THR A 156 17.50 9.16 -7.43
N VAL A 157 17.41 9.39 -6.13
CA VAL A 157 17.63 10.70 -5.48
C VAL A 157 18.99 10.71 -4.78
N LEU A 158 19.86 11.65 -5.15
CA LEU A 158 21.20 11.81 -4.57
C LEU A 158 21.37 13.22 -4.00
N PRO A 159 22.13 13.42 -2.91
CA PRO A 159 22.50 14.77 -2.48
C PRO A 159 23.32 15.45 -3.56
N ASN A 160 23.00 16.71 -3.88
CA ASN A 160 23.77 17.46 -4.87
C ASN A 160 25.18 17.75 -4.32
N SER A 161 26.17 17.07 -4.88
CA SER A 161 27.58 17.22 -4.55
C SER A 161 28.41 17.13 -5.83
N MET A 162 29.62 17.73 -5.80
CA MET A 162 30.51 17.66 -6.96
C MET A 162 30.90 16.22 -7.30
N ASP A 163 31.14 15.39 -6.28
CA ASP A 163 31.48 13.98 -6.46
C ASP A 163 30.35 13.20 -7.15
N ALA A 164 29.09 13.42 -6.75
CA ALA A 164 27.93 12.79 -7.40
C ALA A 164 27.77 13.25 -8.85
N ASN A 165 27.89 14.56 -9.12
CA ASN A 165 27.81 15.11 -10.47
C ASN A 165 28.89 14.52 -11.40
N PHE A 166 30.17 14.51 -10.97
CA PHE A 166 31.25 13.96 -11.77
C PHE A 166 31.13 12.43 -11.94
N GLY A 167 30.67 11.73 -10.91
CA GLY A 167 30.38 10.29 -10.98
C GLY A 167 29.32 9.96 -12.04
N LEU A 168 28.21 10.72 -12.06
CA LEU A 168 27.16 10.56 -13.07
C LEU A 168 27.65 10.90 -14.48
N LEU A 169 28.35 12.03 -14.66
CA LEU A 169 28.91 12.39 -15.97
C LEU A 169 29.82 11.30 -16.53
N LYS A 170 30.66 10.70 -15.67
CA LYS A 170 31.52 9.57 -16.04
C LYS A 170 30.70 8.33 -16.40
N ARG A 171 29.64 8.02 -15.64
CA ARG A 171 28.70 6.90 -15.92
C ARG A 171 28.00 7.08 -17.27
N PHE A 172 27.64 8.31 -17.64
CA PHE A 172 27.07 8.65 -18.94
C PHE A 172 28.11 8.83 -20.06
N GLY A 173 29.40 8.60 -19.77
CA GLY A 173 30.48 8.69 -20.77
C GLY A 173 30.82 10.10 -21.25
N ILE A 174 30.38 11.14 -20.52
CA ILE A 174 30.67 12.53 -20.87
C ILE A 174 32.11 12.87 -20.52
N LYS A 175 32.93 13.14 -21.55
CA LYS A 175 34.36 13.45 -21.40
C LYS A 175 34.67 14.94 -21.27
N SER A 176 33.75 15.81 -21.68
CA SER A 176 33.92 17.26 -21.68
C SER A 176 32.63 17.95 -21.23
N THR A 177 32.77 18.99 -20.41
CA THR A 177 31.66 19.83 -19.95
C THR A 177 31.05 20.68 -21.07
N SER A 178 31.75 20.87 -22.19
CA SER A 178 31.21 21.53 -23.38
C SER A 178 30.06 20.78 -24.05
N LEU A 179 29.87 19.49 -23.71
CA LEU A 179 28.83 18.64 -24.29
C LEU A 179 27.51 18.69 -23.51
N VAL A 180 27.46 19.41 -22.38
CA VAL A 180 26.25 19.50 -21.56
C VAL A 180 25.73 20.92 -21.52
N LYS A 181 24.41 21.06 -21.44
CA LYS A 181 23.72 22.34 -21.23
C LYS A 181 22.70 22.23 -20.11
N GLU A 182 22.51 23.33 -19.39
CA GLU A 182 21.43 23.48 -18.42
C GLU A 182 20.14 23.92 -19.12
N VAL A 183 19.03 23.26 -18.80
CA VAL A 183 17.69 23.62 -19.27
C VAL A 183 16.76 23.67 -18.06
N ASN A 184 16.15 24.83 -17.81
CA ASN A 184 15.12 24.95 -16.78
C ASN A 184 13.80 24.41 -17.30
N MET A 185 13.08 23.66 -16.47
CA MET A 185 11.78 23.09 -16.79
C MET A 185 10.84 23.21 -15.59
N ASP A 186 9.64 23.73 -15.83
CA ASP A 186 8.57 23.72 -14.84
C ASP A 186 7.64 22.52 -15.06
N ILE A 187 7.42 21.75 -14.01
CA ILE A 187 6.61 20.54 -14.03
C ILE A 187 5.30 20.78 -13.26
N THR A 188 4.20 20.40 -13.90
CA THR A 188 2.84 20.40 -13.34
C THR A 188 2.51 19.07 -12.68
N GLU A 189 1.51 19.04 -11.80
CA GLU A 189 1.01 17.80 -11.15
C GLU A 189 0.77 16.65 -12.15
N LYS A 190 0.10 16.93 -13.27
CA LYS A 190 -0.18 15.94 -14.31
C LYS A 190 1.11 15.33 -14.89
N GLN A 191 2.11 16.16 -15.16
CA GLN A 191 3.39 15.70 -15.69
C GLN A 191 4.17 14.89 -14.66
N VAL A 192 4.10 15.23 -13.37
CA VAL A 192 4.68 14.39 -12.30
C VAL A 192 3.99 13.03 -12.27
N LEU A 193 2.66 12.97 -12.28
CA LEU A 193 1.93 11.70 -12.31
C LEU A 193 2.28 10.86 -13.54
N ASP A 194 2.48 11.47 -14.71
CA ASP A 194 2.86 10.75 -15.93
C ASP A 194 4.32 10.24 -15.89
N LEU A 195 5.24 10.92 -15.19
CA LEU A 195 6.60 10.42 -14.93
C LEU A 195 6.56 9.21 -13.99
N LEU A 196 5.76 9.28 -12.92
CA LEU A 196 5.69 8.26 -11.88
C LEU A 196 5.03 6.94 -12.35
N LYS A 197 4.24 6.95 -13.42
CA LYS A 197 3.65 5.73 -14.00
C LYS A 197 4.67 4.77 -14.63
N LYS A 198 5.88 5.23 -14.95
CA LYS A 198 6.84 4.46 -15.77
C LYS A 198 7.83 3.60 -14.97
N GLY A 199 7.83 3.66 -13.64
CA GLY A 199 8.94 3.14 -12.82
C GLY A 199 8.59 2.08 -11.76
N ASN A 200 7.46 1.39 -11.85
CA ASN A 200 7.03 0.53 -10.74
C ASN A 200 7.87 -0.77 -10.63
N THR A 201 8.58 -0.95 -9.51
CA THR A 201 9.12 -2.25 -9.10
C THR A 201 8.91 -2.47 -7.61
N TYR A 202 8.37 -3.64 -7.26
CA TYR A 202 7.81 -3.91 -5.95
C TYR A 202 8.78 -4.74 -5.10
N SER A 203 9.32 -4.13 -4.04
CA SER A 203 10.09 -4.82 -3.00
C SER A 203 9.32 -4.81 -1.68
N PHE A 204 9.21 -5.99 -1.06
CA PHE A 204 8.67 -6.16 0.29
C PHE A 204 9.63 -7.02 1.11
N PHE A 205 9.79 -6.69 2.38
CA PHE A 205 10.51 -7.52 3.32
C PHE A 205 9.56 -8.58 3.90
N LEU A 206 9.94 -9.86 3.82
CA LEU A 206 9.15 -10.99 4.29
C LEU A 206 9.77 -11.57 5.57
N PHE A 207 8.96 -11.77 6.60
CA PHE A 207 9.32 -12.51 7.81
C PHE A 207 8.26 -13.58 8.09
N ASP A 208 8.70 -14.82 8.28
CA ASP A 208 7.84 -16.00 8.35
C ASP A 208 6.94 -16.01 9.61
N ARG A 209 5.66 -16.33 9.39
CA ARG A 209 4.68 -16.67 10.44
C ARG A 209 3.89 -17.88 9.97
N SER A 210 3.53 -18.77 10.90
CA SER A 210 2.67 -19.93 10.67
C SER A 210 1.17 -19.57 10.45
N ILE A 211 0.87 -18.46 9.76
CA ILE A 211 -0.49 -18.03 9.40
C ILE A 211 -0.69 -18.30 7.91
N GLY A 212 -1.84 -18.84 7.54
CA GLY A 212 -2.22 -19.01 6.14
C GLY A 212 -3.68 -19.42 5.98
N PHE A 213 -4.11 -19.51 4.73
CA PHE A 213 -5.51 -19.69 4.35
C PHE A 213 -5.70 -21.03 3.67
N LYS A 214 -6.74 -21.76 4.05
CA LYS A 214 -7.19 -22.94 3.31
C LYS A 214 -8.16 -22.48 2.23
N LEU A 215 -7.87 -22.85 1.00
CA LEU A 215 -8.72 -22.56 -0.15
C LEU A 215 -9.03 -23.85 -0.89
N ARG A 216 -10.16 -23.85 -1.58
CA ARG A 216 -10.49 -24.88 -2.55
C ARG A 216 -10.43 -24.30 -3.95
N LEU A 217 -9.56 -24.84 -4.78
CA LEU A 217 -9.44 -24.44 -6.18
C LEU A 217 -10.35 -25.30 -7.05
N PHE A 218 -11.01 -24.67 -8.01
CA PHE A 218 -11.75 -25.33 -9.08
C PHE A 218 -10.91 -25.25 -10.35
N VAL A 219 -10.41 -26.39 -10.77
CA VAL A 219 -9.40 -26.52 -11.84
C VAL A 219 -9.98 -27.27 -13.02
N ARG A 220 -9.72 -26.78 -14.22
CA ARG A 220 -10.12 -27.42 -15.48
C ARG A 220 -9.19 -28.62 -15.76
N LYS A 221 -9.74 -29.83 -15.95
CA LYS A 221 -8.93 -31.05 -16.12
C LYS A 221 -8.09 -31.07 -17.39
N THR A 222 -8.56 -30.41 -18.45
CA THR A 222 -7.95 -30.46 -19.78
C THR A 222 -6.58 -29.81 -19.86
N ASP A 223 -6.39 -28.70 -19.15
CA ASP A 223 -5.19 -27.86 -19.22
C ASP A 223 -4.62 -27.50 -17.84
N GLY A 224 -5.32 -27.86 -16.75
CA GLY A 224 -4.92 -27.52 -15.40
C GLY A 224 -5.18 -26.05 -15.03
N GLU A 225 -5.98 -25.31 -15.80
CA GLU A 225 -6.28 -23.91 -15.53
C GLU A 225 -7.13 -23.75 -14.27
N ILE A 226 -6.74 -22.83 -13.38
CA ILE A 226 -7.55 -22.45 -12.22
C ILE A 226 -8.68 -21.53 -12.68
N LEU A 227 -9.92 -22.00 -12.57
CA LEU A 227 -11.11 -21.24 -12.95
C LEU A 227 -11.47 -20.21 -11.86
N PHE A 228 -11.50 -20.67 -10.61
CA PHE A 228 -11.68 -19.84 -9.43
C PHE A 228 -11.22 -20.57 -8.17
N ALA A 229 -10.93 -19.80 -7.13
CA ALA A 229 -10.75 -20.26 -5.78
C ALA A 229 -12.01 -19.98 -4.95
N GLN A 230 -12.33 -20.89 -4.04
CA GLN A 230 -13.31 -20.70 -2.99
C GLN A 230 -12.56 -20.45 -1.67
N GLY A 231 -12.89 -19.35 -1.00
CA GLY A 231 -12.25 -18.93 0.26
C GLY A 231 -13.23 -18.31 1.24
N GLU A 232 -12.86 -18.33 2.52
CA GLU A 232 -13.59 -17.71 3.63
C GLU A 232 -13.27 -16.21 3.77
N GLU A 233 -13.99 -15.53 4.67
CA GLU A 233 -13.83 -14.09 4.94
C GLU A 233 -12.39 -13.67 5.24
N ASP A 234 -11.60 -14.51 5.91
CA ASP A 234 -10.22 -14.18 6.28
C ASP A 234 -9.29 -14.03 5.06
N PHE A 235 -9.47 -14.89 4.04
CA PHE A 235 -8.69 -14.78 2.81
C PHE A 235 -9.14 -13.58 1.98
N VAL A 236 -10.44 -13.30 1.97
CA VAL A 236 -10.98 -12.11 1.31
C VAL A 236 -10.51 -10.84 1.99
N ASP A 237 -10.44 -10.80 3.32
CA ASP A 237 -9.86 -9.68 4.07
C ASP A 237 -8.39 -9.48 3.74
N PHE A 238 -7.63 -10.57 3.58
CA PHE A 238 -6.25 -10.51 3.11
C PHE A 238 -6.13 -9.94 1.69
N LEU A 239 -7.03 -10.31 0.76
CA LEU A 239 -7.04 -9.71 -0.56
C LEU A 239 -7.45 -8.23 -0.50
N PHE A 240 -8.51 -7.89 0.23
CA PHE A 240 -8.95 -6.51 0.42
C PHE A 240 -7.89 -5.61 1.03
N SER A 241 -7.03 -6.14 1.91
CA SER A 241 -5.94 -5.36 2.49
C SER A 241 -4.93 -4.89 1.44
N PHE A 242 -4.85 -5.51 0.26
CA PHE A 242 -4.04 -5.00 -0.87
C PHE A 242 -4.43 -3.57 -1.26
N LEU A 243 -5.71 -3.23 -1.19
CA LEU A 243 -6.20 -1.88 -1.49
C LEU A 243 -5.76 -0.83 -0.44
N THR A 244 -5.31 -1.30 0.72
CA THR A 244 -5.00 -0.46 1.89
C THR A 244 -3.51 -0.16 2.03
N PHE A 245 -2.66 -0.82 1.24
CA PHE A 245 -1.20 -0.68 1.31
C PHE A 245 -0.69 0.44 0.41
N CYS A 246 0.45 1.01 0.80
CA CYS A 246 1.25 1.83 -0.10
C CYS A 246 2.02 0.87 -1.00
N LEU A 247 1.52 0.63 -2.21
CA LEU A 247 2.13 -0.33 -3.15
C LEU A 247 3.14 0.34 -4.10
N GLY A 248 3.21 1.67 -4.11
CA GLY A 248 4.08 2.42 -5.00
C GLY A 248 5.51 2.50 -4.49
N SER A 249 6.27 1.41 -4.54
CA SER A 249 7.74 1.53 -4.47
C SER A 249 8.31 1.50 -5.88
N ILE A 250 9.34 2.31 -6.09
CA ILE A 250 10.23 2.26 -7.23
C ILE A 250 11.55 1.87 -6.59
N ASP A 251 12.07 0.67 -6.85
CA ASP A 251 13.18 0.11 -6.04
C ASP A 251 14.38 1.05 -5.98
N SER A 252 14.69 1.73 -7.08
CA SER A 252 15.74 2.75 -7.18
C SER A 252 15.45 3.97 -6.31
N LEU A 253 14.22 4.48 -6.31
CA LEU A 253 13.81 5.58 -5.45
C LEU A 253 13.91 5.17 -3.98
N TYR A 254 13.35 4.02 -3.59
CA TYR A 254 13.43 3.51 -2.21
C TYR A 254 14.88 3.35 -1.76
N ALA A 255 15.72 2.67 -2.55
CA ALA A 255 17.12 2.44 -2.23
C ALA A 255 17.87 3.76 -2.05
N SER A 256 17.63 4.71 -2.96
CA SER A 256 18.27 6.02 -2.90
C SER A 256 17.86 6.82 -1.67
N ILE A 257 16.58 6.80 -1.29
CA ILE A 257 16.06 7.47 -0.10
C ILE A 257 16.62 6.81 1.18
N SER A 258 16.70 5.47 1.23
CA SER A 258 17.25 4.75 2.38
C SER A 258 18.73 5.06 2.63
N ASP A 259 19.47 5.37 1.57
CA ASP A 259 20.90 5.71 1.63
C ASP A 259 21.16 7.19 1.92
N LEU A 260 20.13 8.05 1.92
CA LEU A 260 20.31 9.48 2.21
C LEU A 260 20.79 9.71 3.65
N ASP A 261 21.69 10.69 3.80
CA ASP A 261 22.14 11.15 5.12
C ASP A 261 20.96 11.75 5.90
N ARG A 262 20.55 11.05 6.96
CA ARG A 262 19.43 11.42 7.85
C ARG A 262 19.54 12.82 8.42
N TYR A 263 20.74 13.26 8.80
CA TYR A 263 20.93 14.54 9.47
C TYR A 263 21.05 15.69 8.49
N LYS A 264 21.49 15.44 7.26
CA LYS A 264 21.67 16.48 6.24
C LYS A 264 20.47 16.63 5.32
N CYS A 265 19.84 15.53 4.91
CA CYS A 265 18.85 15.56 3.84
C CYS A 265 17.41 15.53 4.35
N LEU A 266 17.13 14.90 5.50
CA LEU A 266 15.76 14.61 5.93
C LEU A 266 15.32 15.44 7.13
N MET A 267 14.02 15.72 7.21
CA MET A 267 13.46 16.58 8.25
C MET A 267 13.58 15.97 9.65
N SER A 268 13.45 14.65 9.78
CA SER A 268 13.58 13.96 11.07
C SER A 268 13.80 12.45 10.90
N ASN A 269 14.21 11.79 11.99
CA ASN A 269 14.25 10.32 12.04
C ASN A 269 12.84 9.69 11.90
N GLU A 270 11.78 10.39 12.34
CA GLU A 270 10.40 9.90 12.17
C GLU A 270 10.03 9.81 10.68
N VAL A 271 10.39 10.83 9.89
CA VAL A 271 10.19 10.84 8.44
C VAL A 271 10.88 9.66 7.78
N MET A 272 12.13 9.41 8.15
CA MET A 272 12.88 8.28 7.61
C MET A 272 12.16 6.97 7.83
N ASN A 273 11.77 6.70 9.08
CA ASN A 273 11.11 5.46 9.43
C ASN A 273 9.80 5.28 8.64
N ARG A 274 9.07 6.37 8.36
CA ARG A 274 7.86 6.30 7.52
C ARG A 274 8.16 5.99 6.06
N LEU A 275 9.27 6.48 5.50
CA LEU A 275 9.66 6.25 4.11
C LEU A 275 10.24 4.84 3.88
N VAL A 276 11.06 4.34 4.81
CA VAL A 276 11.71 3.03 4.68
C VAL A 276 10.86 1.87 5.20
N ASP A 277 9.87 2.16 6.05
CA ASP A 277 8.91 1.17 6.55
C ASP A 277 7.48 1.73 6.48
N PRO A 278 6.91 1.84 5.25
CA PRO A 278 5.58 2.40 5.05
C PRO A 278 4.52 1.61 5.82
N CYS A 279 3.77 2.32 6.64
CA CYS A 279 2.73 1.74 7.47
C CYS A 279 1.34 1.92 6.84
N ILE A 280 0.41 1.02 7.15
CA ILE A 280 -1.02 1.26 6.89
C ILE A 280 -1.55 2.39 7.76
N ALA A 281 -2.66 3.02 7.35
CA ALA A 281 -3.31 4.00 8.19
C ALA A 281 -3.87 3.32 9.46
N PRO A 282 -3.94 4.03 10.60
CA PRO A 282 -4.55 3.48 11.80
C PRO A 282 -5.96 2.93 11.51
N GLN A 283 -6.31 1.83 12.16
CA GLN A 283 -7.57 1.10 12.05
C GLN A 283 -7.75 0.29 10.76
N PHE A 284 -6.76 0.21 9.88
CA PHE A 284 -6.82 -0.62 8.66
C PHE A 284 -6.21 -2.01 8.86
N LYS A 285 -5.59 -2.29 10.01
CA LYS A 285 -5.04 -3.61 10.29
C LYS A 285 -6.15 -4.66 10.40
N ILE A 286 -5.90 -5.83 9.84
CA ILE A 286 -6.75 -7.03 10.00
C ILE A 286 -6.05 -8.06 10.89
N SER A 287 -6.83 -8.92 11.54
CA SER A 287 -6.31 -9.91 12.49
C SER A 287 -5.44 -10.99 11.83
N LYS A 288 -5.85 -11.49 10.64
CA LYS A 288 -5.11 -12.52 9.89
C LYS A 288 -4.33 -11.93 8.72
N GLN A 289 -3.55 -10.89 8.99
CA GLN A 289 -2.68 -10.27 8.01
C GLN A 289 -1.39 -11.10 7.86
N ILE A 290 -1.21 -11.81 6.74
CA ILE A 290 0.03 -12.58 6.49
C ILE A 290 1.22 -11.69 6.14
N LEU A 291 1.01 -10.59 5.38
CA LEU A 291 2.08 -9.64 5.06
C LEU A 291 2.34 -8.72 6.25
N GLN A 292 3.56 -8.70 6.80
CA GLN A 292 3.89 -7.90 7.97
C GLN A 292 3.98 -6.41 7.63
N ILE A 293 2.83 -5.75 7.54
CA ILE A 293 2.74 -4.31 7.31
C ILE A 293 2.40 -3.66 8.63
N ASN A 294 3.26 -2.74 9.04
CA ASN A 294 3.14 -2.07 10.31
C ASN A 294 1.93 -1.14 10.31
N GLU A 295 1.25 -1.08 11.44
CA GLU A 295 0.24 -0.06 11.72
C GLU A 295 0.86 0.85 12.79
N PRO A 296 0.88 2.18 12.60
CA PRO A 296 1.39 3.09 13.61
C PRO A 296 0.59 2.86 14.88
N GLN A 297 1.24 2.91 16.05
CA GLN A 297 0.51 2.84 17.31
C GLN A 297 -0.60 3.88 17.31
N ALA A 298 -1.82 3.45 17.65
CA ALA A 298 -2.97 4.34 17.69
C ALA A 298 -2.62 5.58 18.53
N SER A 299 -2.61 6.74 17.88
CA SER A 299 -2.35 8.00 18.57
C SER A 299 -3.37 8.16 19.68
N SER A 300 -2.90 8.42 20.89
CA SER A 300 -3.81 8.79 21.97
C SER A 300 -4.27 10.22 21.69
N TYR A 301 -5.58 10.41 21.54
CA TYR A 301 -6.15 11.73 21.38
C TYR A 301 -6.56 12.28 22.74
N TYR A 302 -6.38 13.57 22.94
CA TYR A 302 -6.63 14.26 24.19
C TYR A 302 -7.53 15.45 23.91
N CYS A 303 -8.67 15.50 24.58
CA CYS A 303 -9.56 16.66 24.59
C CYS A 303 -9.19 17.55 25.78
N TYR A 304 -8.74 18.76 25.52
CA TYR A 304 -8.42 19.77 26.53
C TYR A 304 -9.60 20.70 26.74
N SER A 305 -9.87 21.03 28.01
CA SER A 305 -10.93 21.94 28.39
C SER A 305 -10.72 22.56 29.77
N GLN A 306 -11.25 23.77 29.96
CA GLN A 306 -11.24 24.46 31.25
C GLN A 306 -12.33 23.93 32.21
N ARG A 307 -13.36 23.28 31.67
CA ARG A 307 -14.49 22.70 32.43
C ARG A 307 -14.56 21.19 32.23
N SER A 308 -15.61 20.58 32.80
CA SER A 308 -15.90 19.16 32.55
C SER A 308 -16.01 18.88 31.05
N TYR A 309 -15.57 17.68 30.61
CA TYR A 309 -15.62 17.26 29.21
C TYR A 309 -17.00 17.50 28.60
N ARG A 310 -18.07 17.09 29.31
CA ARG A 310 -19.46 17.18 28.83
C ARG A 310 -19.90 18.62 28.57
N GLU A 311 -19.67 19.53 29.51
CA GLU A 311 -20.01 20.95 29.33
C GLU A 311 -19.21 21.59 28.20
N SER A 312 -17.93 21.25 28.12
CA SER A 312 -17.02 21.80 27.13
C SER A 312 -17.42 21.40 25.71
N ILE A 313 -17.80 20.12 25.51
CA ILE A 313 -18.39 19.68 24.26
C ILE A 313 -19.75 20.36 24.02
N MET A 314 -20.62 20.55 25.01
CA MET A 314 -21.91 21.24 24.79
C MET A 314 -21.78 22.71 24.37
N HIS A 315 -20.70 23.38 24.78
CA HIS A 315 -20.48 24.80 24.53
C HIS A 315 -19.40 25.11 23.48
N ASP A 316 -18.86 24.10 22.79
CA ASP A 316 -17.75 24.26 21.83
C ASP A 316 -16.50 24.93 22.45
N GLN A 317 -16.21 24.64 23.72
CA GLN A 317 -15.08 25.20 24.48
C GLN A 317 -14.02 24.13 24.77
N PHE A 318 -13.46 23.55 23.71
CA PHE A 318 -12.44 22.51 23.82
C PHE A 318 -11.48 22.53 22.63
N SER A 319 -10.32 21.92 22.80
CA SER A 319 -9.41 21.57 21.70
C SER A 319 -9.06 20.08 21.76
N ILE A 320 -8.80 19.47 20.61
CA ILE A 320 -8.39 18.06 20.53
C ILE A 320 -7.00 18.00 19.92
N THR A 321 -6.11 17.23 20.53
CA THR A 321 -4.75 17.04 20.03
C THR A 321 -4.39 15.56 20.03
N CYS A 322 -3.43 15.15 19.20
CA CYS A 322 -2.86 13.80 19.21
C CYS A 322 -1.64 13.67 20.16
N ARG A 323 -1.31 14.73 20.91
CA ARG A 323 -0.12 14.78 21.78
C ARG A 323 -0.49 15.26 23.17
N PHE A 324 -0.01 14.54 24.18
CA PHE A 324 -0.20 14.96 25.56
C PHE A 324 0.56 16.26 25.82
N ARG A 325 -0.18 17.30 26.17
CA ARG A 325 0.29 18.58 26.69
C ARG A 325 -0.09 18.71 28.17
N MET A 326 0.79 19.32 28.97
CA MET A 326 0.50 19.64 30.37
C MET A 326 0.36 21.16 30.46
N PHE A 327 -0.88 21.64 30.64
CA PHE A 327 -1.18 23.06 30.78
C PHE A 327 -1.60 23.39 32.21
N LEU A 328 -1.09 24.51 32.73
CA LEU A 328 -1.58 25.09 33.98
C LEU A 328 -2.99 25.65 33.72
N ASN A 329 -3.99 25.16 34.45
CA ASN A 329 -5.41 25.57 34.40
C ASN A 329 -6.31 24.90 33.35
N GLU A 330 -5.88 23.82 32.71
CA GLU A 330 -6.76 22.99 31.86
C GLU A 330 -6.83 21.55 32.37
N THR A 331 -7.99 20.93 32.19
CA THR A 331 -8.18 19.50 32.37
C THR A 331 -8.10 18.81 31.02
N TYR A 332 -7.74 17.53 31.00
CA TYR A 332 -7.71 16.75 29.78
C TYR A 332 -8.52 15.46 29.92
N THR A 333 -9.09 15.02 28.81
CA THR A 333 -9.81 13.76 28.70
C THR A 333 -9.22 12.95 27.56
N ARG A 334 -8.71 11.75 27.87
CA ARG A 334 -8.23 10.83 26.84
C ARG A 334 -9.43 10.29 26.04
N LEU A 335 -9.36 10.43 24.73
CA LEU A 335 -10.32 9.89 23.78
C LEU A 335 -9.85 8.52 23.27
N LYS A 336 -10.77 7.57 23.14
CA LYS A 336 -10.52 6.27 22.52
C LYS A 336 -10.93 6.33 21.05
N LEU A 337 -9.98 6.02 20.16
CA LEU A 337 -10.28 5.92 18.73
C LEU A 337 -11.10 4.64 18.47
N VAL A 338 -12.29 4.77 17.88
CA VAL A 338 -13.23 3.65 17.67
C VAL A 338 -12.89 2.92 16.38
N ASP A 339 -12.48 1.65 16.47
CA ASP A 339 -12.30 0.81 15.30
C ASP A 339 -13.65 0.60 14.58
N PRO A 340 -13.81 1.09 13.33
CA PRO A 340 -15.04 0.93 12.57
C PRO A 340 -15.36 -0.53 12.18
N LYS A 341 -14.40 -1.46 12.32
CA LYS A 341 -14.57 -2.89 12.03
C LYS A 341 -15.12 -3.66 13.24
N SER A 342 -15.03 -3.10 14.44
CA SER A 342 -15.39 -3.76 15.70
C SER A 342 -16.90 -3.67 15.98
N SER A 343 -17.56 -4.81 16.14
CA SER A 343 -18.94 -4.89 16.66
C SER A 343 -19.07 -5.65 17.98
N LYS A 344 -18.10 -6.51 18.32
CA LYS A 344 -17.74 -7.14 19.61
C LYS A 344 -16.61 -8.16 19.31
N GLU A 345 -15.81 -8.51 20.32
CA GLU A 345 -14.50 -9.16 20.22
C GLU A 345 -14.40 -10.39 19.29
N GLY A 346 -13.27 -10.53 18.59
CA GLY A 346 -12.75 -11.84 18.15
C GLY A 346 -12.10 -11.89 16.76
N GLN A 347 -12.57 -11.11 15.79
CA GLN A 347 -11.99 -11.07 14.44
C GLN A 347 -12.10 -9.67 13.85
N GLU A 348 -10.98 -9.01 13.60
CA GLU A 348 -10.89 -7.67 13.01
C GLU A 348 -10.63 -7.83 11.50
N GLY A 349 -11.61 -7.49 10.69
CA GLY A 349 -11.62 -7.72 9.26
C GLY A 349 -12.75 -6.94 8.59
N TYR A 350 -12.73 -6.82 7.28
CA TYR A 350 -13.70 -6.03 6.50
C TYR A 350 -14.94 -6.85 6.13
N ALA A 351 -14.74 -8.08 5.69
CA ALA A 351 -15.76 -9.01 5.22
C ALA A 351 -16.57 -9.58 6.39
N LYS A 352 -17.88 -9.71 6.17
CA LYS A 352 -18.81 -10.28 7.15
C LYS A 352 -18.75 -11.79 7.12
N GLY A 353 -18.17 -12.37 8.17
CA GLY A 353 -18.18 -13.81 8.41
C GLY A 353 -19.40 -14.28 9.23
N PRO A 354 -19.68 -15.59 9.23
CA PRO A 354 -19.07 -16.60 8.36
C PRO A 354 -19.62 -16.52 6.93
N ALA A 355 -18.75 -16.46 5.92
CA ALA A 355 -19.16 -16.39 4.51
C ALA A 355 -18.12 -17.01 3.56
N LEU A 356 -18.61 -17.58 2.46
CA LEU A 356 -17.76 -18.10 1.38
C LEU A 356 -17.82 -17.17 0.19
N PHE A 357 -16.67 -17.01 -0.47
CA PHE A 357 -16.50 -16.18 -1.65
C PHE A 357 -15.86 -16.98 -2.78
N MET A 358 -16.19 -16.61 -4.00
CA MET A 358 -15.47 -17.00 -5.21
C MET A 358 -14.46 -15.92 -5.54
N ILE A 359 -13.24 -16.34 -5.87
CA ILE A 359 -12.14 -15.48 -6.27
C ILE A 359 -11.59 -15.97 -7.60
N THR A 360 -11.64 -15.15 -8.63
CA THR A 360 -11.07 -15.46 -9.95
C THR A 360 -9.57 -15.14 -10.01
N ASN A 361 -8.91 -15.56 -11.09
CA ASN A 361 -7.51 -15.27 -11.38
C ASN A 361 -7.20 -13.76 -11.53
N ASP A 362 -8.18 -12.96 -11.93
CA ASP A 362 -8.11 -11.50 -11.97
C ASP A 362 -8.57 -10.83 -10.66
N LEU A 363 -8.60 -11.58 -9.55
CA LEU A 363 -8.99 -11.11 -8.21
C LEU A 363 -10.40 -10.49 -8.15
N VAL A 364 -11.31 -10.91 -9.03
CA VAL A 364 -12.73 -10.59 -8.87
C VAL A 364 -13.29 -11.42 -7.72
N ILE A 365 -13.91 -10.74 -6.75
CA ILE A 365 -14.48 -11.35 -5.55
C ILE A 365 -16.00 -11.24 -5.59
N GLU A 366 -16.67 -12.38 -5.51
CA GLU A 366 -18.13 -12.47 -5.46
C GLU A 366 -18.58 -13.41 -4.33
N PRO A 367 -19.75 -13.20 -3.71
CA PRO A 367 -20.30 -14.15 -2.74
C PRO A 367 -20.56 -15.50 -3.41
N MET A 368 -20.16 -16.58 -2.74
CA MET A 368 -20.33 -17.92 -3.28
C MET A 368 -21.79 -18.35 -3.20
N SER A 369 -22.30 -18.85 -4.32
CA SER A 369 -23.54 -19.62 -4.40
C SER A 369 -23.37 -20.71 -5.46
N GLN A 370 -24.15 -21.79 -5.37
CA GLN A 370 -24.10 -22.84 -6.38
C GLN A 370 -24.48 -22.31 -7.77
N ILE A 371 -25.41 -21.36 -7.83
CA ILE A 371 -25.86 -20.75 -9.10
C ILE A 371 -24.75 -19.88 -9.70
N SER A 372 -24.08 -19.06 -8.88
CA SER A 372 -23.00 -18.20 -9.36
C SER A 372 -21.78 -19.00 -9.80
N ALA A 373 -21.45 -20.11 -9.12
CA ALA A 373 -20.41 -21.03 -9.55
C ALA A 373 -20.70 -21.67 -10.92
N LEU A 374 -21.93 -22.16 -11.14
CA LEU A 374 -22.35 -22.69 -12.43
C LEU A 374 -22.35 -21.62 -13.53
N SER A 375 -22.78 -20.40 -13.21
CA SER A 375 -22.72 -19.26 -14.12
C SER A 375 -21.29 -18.95 -14.54
N LEU A 376 -20.34 -19.03 -13.60
CA LEU A 376 -18.92 -18.80 -13.86
C LEU A 376 -18.34 -19.90 -14.76
N LEU A 377 -18.69 -21.17 -14.53
CA LEU A 377 -18.30 -22.29 -15.39
C LEU A 377 -18.82 -22.12 -16.82
N ASN A 378 -20.08 -21.70 -16.98
CA ASN A 378 -20.64 -21.38 -18.30
C ASN A 378 -19.88 -20.24 -18.98
N ARG A 379 -19.47 -19.21 -18.23
CA ARG A 379 -18.66 -18.10 -18.75
C ARG A 379 -17.28 -18.56 -19.24
N PHE A 380 -16.71 -19.58 -18.60
CA PHE A 380 -15.45 -20.21 -19.01
C PHE A 380 -15.62 -21.34 -20.03
N GLU A 381 -16.84 -21.54 -20.54
CA GLU A 381 -17.19 -22.60 -21.49
C GLU A 381 -16.75 -24.00 -21.00
N THR A 382 -16.79 -24.21 -19.69
CA THR A 382 -16.29 -25.44 -19.05
C THR A 382 -17.46 -26.27 -18.53
N PRO A 383 -17.67 -27.50 -19.05
CA PRO A 383 -18.69 -28.38 -18.49
C PRO A 383 -18.30 -28.83 -17.08
N PRO A 384 -19.25 -29.01 -16.15
CA PRO A 384 -18.96 -29.43 -14.78
C PRO A 384 -18.18 -30.76 -14.68
N SER A 385 -18.38 -31.67 -15.64
CA SER A 385 -17.64 -32.94 -15.73
C SER A 385 -16.14 -32.76 -15.95
N ASN A 386 -15.72 -31.61 -16.49
CA ASN A 386 -14.33 -31.25 -16.77
C ASN A 386 -13.68 -30.43 -15.63
N VAL A 387 -14.30 -30.36 -14.46
CA VAL A 387 -13.77 -29.61 -13.30
C VAL A 387 -13.31 -30.58 -12.21
N THR A 388 -12.22 -30.26 -11.55
CA THR A 388 -11.73 -30.92 -10.32
C THR A 388 -11.55 -29.92 -9.20
N GLU A 389 -11.82 -30.36 -7.98
CA GLU A 389 -11.54 -29.60 -6.76
C GLU A 389 -10.14 -29.96 -6.24
N LYS A 390 -9.36 -28.96 -5.83
CA LYS A 390 -8.06 -29.15 -5.18
C LYS A 390 -7.95 -28.23 -3.98
N ASP A 391 -7.80 -28.81 -2.79
CA ASP A 391 -7.53 -28.04 -1.59
C ASP A 391 -6.07 -27.58 -1.58
N VAL A 392 -5.85 -26.30 -1.25
CA VAL A 392 -4.53 -25.68 -1.17
C VAL A 392 -4.42 -24.84 0.10
N PHE A 393 -3.17 -24.59 0.50
CA PHE A 393 -2.85 -23.70 1.60
C PHE A 393 -2.04 -22.52 1.07
N ILE A 394 -2.49 -21.29 1.35
CA ILE A 394 -1.83 -20.06 0.99
C ILE A 394 -1.14 -19.50 2.23
N GLY A 395 0.18 -19.61 2.27
CA GLY A 395 1.03 -18.99 3.29
C GLY A 395 1.58 -17.65 2.85
N LEU A 396 2.60 -17.18 3.57
CA LEU A 396 3.26 -15.90 3.32
C LEU A 396 3.82 -15.80 1.88
N MET A 397 4.50 -16.85 1.42
CA MET A 397 5.17 -16.86 0.12
C MET A 397 4.16 -16.84 -1.03
N GLU A 398 3.09 -17.63 -0.92
CA GLU A 398 2.02 -17.67 -1.91
C GLU A 398 1.26 -16.34 -1.92
N GLY A 399 0.93 -15.79 -0.74
CA GLY A 399 0.27 -14.49 -0.63
C GLY A 399 1.08 -13.34 -1.21
N PHE A 400 2.40 -13.34 -0.99
CA PHE A 400 3.31 -12.37 -1.60
C PHE A 400 3.34 -12.51 -3.13
N THR A 401 3.35 -13.75 -3.64
CA THR A 401 3.32 -14.02 -5.08
C THR A 401 2.02 -13.51 -5.71
N ILE A 402 0.88 -13.69 -5.04
CA ILE A 402 -0.41 -13.14 -5.48
C ILE A 402 -0.36 -11.61 -5.53
N LEU A 403 0.16 -10.96 -4.49
CA LEU A 403 0.30 -9.49 -4.47
C LEU A 403 1.20 -8.99 -5.61
N LYS A 404 2.35 -9.62 -5.82
CA LYS A 404 3.28 -9.27 -6.90
C LYS A 404 2.62 -9.41 -8.27
N ALA A 405 1.91 -10.50 -8.51
CA ALA A 405 1.16 -10.71 -9.75
C ALA A 405 0.04 -9.69 -9.92
N ALA A 406 -0.69 -9.38 -8.84
CA ALA A 406 -1.76 -8.38 -8.86
C ALA A 406 -1.27 -6.99 -9.24
N LEU A 407 0.02 -6.70 -9.07
CA LEU A 407 0.66 -5.41 -9.31
C LEU A 407 1.32 -5.29 -10.69
N THR A 408 1.73 -6.40 -11.31
CA THR A 408 2.49 -6.39 -12.57
C THR A 408 1.64 -6.66 -13.82
N ILE A 409 0.41 -7.16 -13.69
CA ILE A 409 -0.43 -7.54 -14.83
C ILE A 409 -1.12 -6.30 -15.45
N ASP A 410 -0.46 -5.60 -16.38
CA ASP A 410 -1.12 -4.55 -17.18
C ASP A 410 -2.26 -5.16 -18.02
N ILE A 411 -3.51 -4.95 -17.62
CA ILE A 411 -4.68 -5.28 -18.44
C ILE A 411 -4.84 -4.16 -19.48
N ASN A 412 -3.97 -4.17 -20.49
CA ASN A 412 -4.07 -3.27 -21.64
C ASN A 412 -5.18 -3.80 -22.58
N ILE A 413 -6.45 -3.64 -22.18
CA ILE A 413 -7.59 -3.85 -23.08
C ILE A 413 -7.70 -2.60 -23.96
N SER A 414 -6.91 -2.58 -25.03
CA SER A 414 -7.26 -1.83 -26.23
C SER A 414 -7.21 -2.78 -27.42
N SER A 415 -8.38 -3.00 -28.02
CA SER A 415 -8.64 -3.65 -29.32
C SER A 415 -8.15 -5.10 -29.54
N ASN A 416 -8.99 -6.09 -29.22
CA ASN A 416 -9.63 -6.94 -30.25
C ASN A 416 -10.56 -7.99 -29.63
N LYS A 417 -11.78 -8.08 -30.17
CA LYS A 417 -12.60 -9.29 -30.08
C LYS A 417 -11.90 -10.38 -30.90
N GLN A 418 -11.29 -11.36 -30.25
CA GLN A 418 -11.21 -12.77 -30.65
C GLN A 418 -10.12 -13.45 -29.81
N SER A 419 -10.55 -14.42 -28.98
CA SER A 419 -9.78 -15.59 -28.55
C SER A 419 -8.25 -15.41 -28.39
N GLN A 420 -7.81 -15.00 -27.19
CA GLN A 420 -6.49 -15.37 -26.66
C GLN A 420 -6.48 -15.25 -25.11
N PRO A 421 -5.68 -16.08 -24.40
CA PRO A 421 -6.03 -16.59 -23.07
C PRO A 421 -5.46 -15.73 -21.92
N PRO A 422 -6.10 -15.69 -20.74
CA PRO A 422 -5.46 -15.28 -19.50
C PRO A 422 -4.82 -16.48 -18.79
N PHE A 423 -3.53 -16.37 -18.46
CA PHE A 423 -2.64 -17.30 -17.71
C PHE A 423 -2.13 -18.57 -18.43
N ARG A 424 -0.88 -18.49 -18.91
CA ARG A 424 0.10 -19.56 -18.70
C ARG A 424 0.94 -19.17 -17.47
N LEU A 425 0.88 -19.92 -16.39
CA LEU A 425 2.02 -20.00 -15.49
C LEU A 425 3.17 -20.55 -16.35
N GLN A 426 4.16 -19.72 -16.70
CA GLN A 426 5.37 -20.25 -17.29
C GLN A 426 5.96 -21.25 -16.29
N SER A 427 6.13 -22.48 -16.77
CA SER A 427 6.82 -23.57 -16.10
C SER A 427 8.15 -23.06 -15.53
N GLY A 428 8.15 -22.77 -14.23
CA GLY A 428 9.27 -22.10 -13.58
C GLY A 428 8.96 -21.61 -12.17
N LEU A 429 8.03 -22.25 -11.45
CA LEU A 429 7.89 -22.14 -10.00
C LEU A 429 7.41 -23.52 -9.52
N ASP A 430 8.35 -24.28 -8.95
CA ASP A 430 8.09 -25.52 -8.22
C ASP A 430 7.12 -25.22 -7.07
N LEU A 431 5.83 -25.43 -7.30
CA LEU A 431 4.89 -25.78 -6.25
C LEU A 431 5.41 -27.08 -5.63
N ASN A 432 5.55 -27.11 -4.30
CA ASN A 432 6.11 -28.25 -3.57
C ASN A 432 5.30 -29.55 -3.78
N GLU A 433 5.65 -30.28 -4.84
CA GLU A 433 5.66 -31.75 -4.94
C GLU A 433 7.06 -32.32 -4.68
N LYS A 434 8.05 -31.48 -4.31
CA LYS A 434 9.46 -31.88 -4.11
C LYS A 434 9.82 -32.41 -2.73
N HIS A 435 8.87 -32.52 -1.81
CA HIS A 435 9.06 -33.30 -0.57
C HIS A 435 8.37 -34.67 -0.60
N LEU A 436 7.70 -35.04 -1.69
CA LEU A 436 7.17 -36.40 -1.86
C LEU A 436 7.75 -37.21 -3.03
N ASN A 437 8.48 -36.60 -3.99
CA ASN A 437 9.08 -37.33 -5.12
C ASN A 437 10.60 -37.11 -5.26
N ASN A 438 11.36 -37.11 -4.16
CA ASN A 438 12.82 -37.16 -4.24
C ASN A 438 13.29 -38.56 -4.64
N PHE A 439 13.05 -39.07 -5.85
CA PHE A 439 13.64 -40.32 -6.37
C PHE A 439 13.21 -40.53 -7.84
N LEU A 440 14.17 -40.71 -8.76
CA LEU A 440 14.03 -41.27 -10.13
C LEU A 440 13.45 -40.32 -11.22
N GLN A 441 14.10 -40.05 -12.36
CA GLN A 441 15.29 -40.62 -12.99
C GLN A 441 16.00 -39.59 -13.89
N LYS A 442 17.32 -39.57 -13.76
CA LYS A 442 18.34 -38.94 -14.61
C LYS A 442 18.44 -39.65 -15.96
N GLU A 443 18.71 -38.87 -17.01
CA GLU A 443 19.75 -39.04 -18.04
C GLU A 443 19.63 -37.82 -18.99
N THR A 444 20.65 -37.05 -19.38
CA THR A 444 22.10 -37.22 -19.47
C THR A 444 22.80 -35.85 -19.53
N CYS A 445 24.12 -35.88 -19.29
CA CYS A 445 25.17 -34.90 -19.61
C CYS A 445 25.65 -33.94 -18.49
N ASP A 446 26.68 -34.40 -17.76
CA ASP A 446 28.06 -33.88 -17.76
C ASP A 446 28.26 -32.45 -18.31
N SER A 447 29.05 -31.53 -17.73
CA SER A 447 30.18 -31.61 -16.79
C SER A 447 30.62 -30.18 -16.36
N ALA A 448 31.43 -30.13 -15.29
CA ALA A 448 32.29 -29.03 -14.80
C ALA A 448 31.59 -27.87 -14.05
N LEU A 449 32.02 -27.38 -12.88
CA LEU A 449 33.35 -27.29 -12.28
C LEU A 449 33.28 -27.48 -10.75
N ASN A 450 34.25 -28.21 -10.19
CA ASN A 450 34.66 -28.15 -8.79
C ASN A 450 35.47 -26.86 -8.53
N SER A 451 35.28 -26.21 -7.38
CA SER A 451 36.23 -26.24 -6.24
C SER A 451 36.15 -25.01 -5.32
N HIS A 452 36.38 -25.28 -4.03
CA HIS A 452 36.75 -24.37 -2.93
C HIS A 452 35.64 -23.80 -2.00
N LEU A 453 35.37 -24.55 -0.92
CA LEU A 453 35.31 -23.98 0.42
C LEU A 453 36.11 -24.87 1.41
N PRO A 454 36.91 -24.31 2.33
CA PRO A 454 37.70 -25.07 3.29
C PRO A 454 36.89 -25.51 4.51
N ALA A 455 37.21 -26.71 5.00
CA ALA A 455 36.75 -27.28 6.25
C ALA A 455 37.45 -26.65 7.45
N GLN A 456 36.70 -26.35 8.51
CA GLN A 456 37.19 -26.44 9.88
C GLN A 456 36.02 -26.50 10.88
N ILE A 457 36.27 -27.19 12.00
CA ILE A 457 35.40 -27.42 13.17
C ILE A 457 34.54 -28.70 13.10
N ARG A 458 35.23 -29.84 13.22
CA ARG A 458 34.84 -30.89 14.19
C ARG A 458 35.70 -30.66 15.43
N GLU A 459 35.09 -30.52 16.61
CA GLU A 459 35.35 -31.39 17.77
C GLU A 459 34.69 -30.86 19.06
N LEU A 460 34.03 -31.82 19.73
CA LEU A 460 33.76 -31.94 21.18
C LEU A 460 32.56 -31.19 21.78
N GLY A 461 31.57 -32.00 22.20
CA GLY A 461 30.45 -31.65 23.07
C GLY A 461 29.19 -32.41 22.72
#